data_AF-A0A9P0FMB2-F1
#
_entry.id   AF-A0A9P0FMB2-F1
#
_cell.length_a   1.000
_cell.length_b   1.000
_cell.length_c   1.000
_cell.angle_alpha   90.00
_cell.angle_beta   90.00
_cell.angle_gamma   90.00
#
_symmetry.space_group_name_H-M   'P 1'
#
loop_
_entity.id
_entity.type
_entity.pdbx_description
1 polymer ?
#
loop_
_entity_poly.entity_id
_entity_poly.type
_entity_poly.pdbx_seq_one_letter_code
_entity_poly.pdbx_strand_id
1 'polypeptide(L)'
;MKNTSTGAPAIKFEYFDQFNDMFGKKPNITPIAIASSSKGNERKDSTEIEESTNAIPIFGDDKTKGKCQPKLKKRKTKADRFLEHMESMSEKREDSKKPRHDEMIAMQRKTTKIFAQKMDKLINKL
;
A
#
# COMPACT_ATOMS: atom_id res chain seq x y z
N MET A 1 10.66 -37.80 -28.30
CA MET A 1 10.12 -36.57 -27.65
C MET A 1 8.71 -36.91 -27.19
N LYS A 2 8.35 -36.68 -25.92
CA LYS A 2 7.03 -37.04 -25.38
C LYS A 2 6.05 -35.88 -25.63
N ASN A 3 4.92 -36.17 -26.27
CA ASN A 3 3.89 -35.18 -26.57
C ASN A 3 3.08 -34.90 -25.29
N THR A 4 3.33 -33.77 -24.64
CA THR A 4 2.47 -33.23 -23.56
C THR A 4 1.28 -32.51 -24.19
N SER A 5 0.40 -33.24 -24.87
CA SER A 5 -0.87 -32.69 -25.34
C SER A 5 -1.85 -32.74 -24.17
N THR A 6 -2.03 -31.62 -23.49
CA THR A 6 -3.24 -31.39 -22.70
C THR A 6 -4.38 -31.30 -23.72
N GLY A 7 -5.36 -32.20 -23.65
CA GLY A 7 -6.44 -32.34 -24.65
C GLY A 7 -7.42 -31.16 -24.76
N ALA A 8 -6.98 -29.95 -24.41
CA ALA A 8 -7.74 -28.73 -24.60
C ALA A 8 -7.65 -28.26 -26.06
N PRO A 9 -8.77 -27.82 -26.67
CA PRO A 9 -8.76 -27.27 -28.01
C PRO A 9 -7.92 -25.99 -28.06
N ALA A 10 -7.15 -25.82 -29.14
CA ALA A 10 -6.36 -24.61 -29.35
C ALA A 10 -7.26 -23.38 -29.47
N ILE A 11 -7.17 -22.47 -28.51
CA ILE A 11 -7.90 -21.19 -28.53
C ILE A 11 -7.17 -20.28 -29.52
N LYS A 12 -7.85 -19.95 -30.64
CA LYS A 12 -7.39 -18.91 -31.55
C LYS A 12 -7.92 -17.57 -31.06
N PHE A 13 -7.02 -16.61 -30.87
CA PHE A 13 -7.36 -15.26 -30.49
C PHE A 13 -7.13 -14.35 -31.69
N GLU A 14 -8.21 -13.80 -32.26
CA GLU A 14 -8.20 -13.07 -33.54
C GLU A 14 -7.26 -11.86 -33.56
N TYR A 15 -7.04 -11.25 -32.39
CA TYR A 15 -6.23 -10.05 -32.25
C TYR A 15 -4.87 -10.34 -31.59
N PHE A 16 -4.46 -11.60 -31.45
CA PHE A 16 -3.22 -11.97 -30.77
C PHE A 16 -2.01 -11.22 -31.34
N ASP A 17 -1.90 -11.15 -32.65
CA ASP A 17 -0.76 -10.51 -33.31
C ASP A 17 -0.73 -9.00 -33.04
N GLN A 18 -1.89 -8.35 -32.99
CA GLN A 18 -2.00 -6.92 -32.69
C GLN A 18 -1.58 -6.63 -31.24
N PHE A 19 -2.06 -7.45 -30.29
CA PHE A 19 -1.66 -7.33 -28.89
C PHE A 19 -0.17 -7.66 -28.69
N ASN A 20 0.35 -8.69 -29.36
CA ASN A 20 1.74 -9.08 -29.26
C ASN A 20 2.68 -8.04 -29.89
N ASP A 21 2.26 -7.34 -30.95
CA ASP A 21 3.04 -6.23 -31.50
C ASP A 21 3.05 -5.00 -30.58
N MET A 22 1.91 -4.69 -29.95
CA MET A 22 1.79 -3.57 -29.00
C MET A 22 2.54 -3.82 -27.68
N PHE A 23 2.49 -5.04 -27.14
CA PHE A 23 2.93 -5.36 -25.78
C PHE A 23 4.07 -6.38 -25.70
N GLY A 24 4.28 -7.19 -26.74
CA GLY A 24 5.24 -8.30 -26.71
C GLY A 24 6.71 -7.87 -26.78
N LYS A 25 7.00 -6.66 -27.26
CA LYS A 25 8.38 -6.20 -27.46
C LYS A 25 9.01 -5.49 -26.26
N LYS A 26 8.31 -5.24 -25.15
CA LYS A 26 8.89 -4.49 -24.02
C LYS A 26 8.32 -4.84 -22.65
N PRO A 27 9.15 -5.30 -21.69
CA PRO A 27 9.00 -4.83 -20.33
C PRO A 27 9.55 -3.39 -20.27
N ASN A 28 8.70 -2.38 -20.52
CA ASN A 28 9.06 -0.97 -20.23
C ASN A 28 9.12 -0.69 -18.73
N ILE A 29 8.71 -1.67 -17.92
CA ILE A 29 8.72 -1.63 -16.47
C ILE A 29 9.57 -2.82 -16.08
N THR A 30 10.81 -2.57 -15.64
CA THR A 30 11.50 -3.52 -14.77
C THR A 30 10.60 -3.70 -13.55
N PRO A 31 10.09 -4.92 -13.27
CA PRO A 31 9.28 -5.11 -12.08
C PRO A 31 10.14 -4.72 -10.88
N ILE A 32 9.68 -3.74 -10.10
CA ILE A 32 10.27 -3.47 -8.80
C ILE A 32 10.13 -4.77 -8.02
N ALA A 33 11.25 -5.38 -7.66
CA ALA A 33 11.27 -6.57 -6.82
C ALA A 33 10.77 -6.18 -5.42
N ILE A 34 9.45 -6.22 -5.22
CA ILE A 34 8.83 -6.02 -3.89
C ILE A 34 9.21 -7.17 -2.95
N ALA A 35 9.64 -8.31 -3.50
CA ALA A 35 10.25 -9.38 -2.73
C ALA A 35 11.74 -9.09 -2.51
N SER A 36 12.05 -8.11 -1.65
CA SER A 36 13.33 -8.15 -0.94
C SER A 36 13.25 -9.29 0.07
N SER A 37 14.06 -10.33 -0.13
CA SER A 37 14.34 -11.27 0.94
C SER A 37 14.77 -10.47 2.17
N SER A 38 14.12 -10.70 3.30
CA SER A 38 14.40 -10.08 4.60
C SER A 38 15.77 -10.51 5.16
N LYS A 39 16.85 -10.27 4.43
CA LYS A 39 18.22 -10.37 4.90
C LYS A 39 18.83 -8.99 4.73
N GLY A 40 18.88 -8.28 5.86
CA GLY A 40 19.36 -6.91 5.91
C GLY A 40 20.81 -6.77 5.48
N ASN A 41 21.16 -5.57 5.02
CA ASN A 41 22.28 -4.86 5.61
C ASN A 41 22.21 -3.36 5.30
N GLU A 42 22.41 -2.60 6.37
CA GLU A 42 23.07 -1.30 6.46
C GLU A 42 22.43 -0.07 5.79
N ARG A 43 21.93 0.81 6.66
CA ARG A 43 21.67 2.22 6.40
C ARG A 43 22.93 2.87 5.82
N LYS A 44 22.80 3.54 4.69
CA LYS A 44 23.73 4.59 4.27
C LYS A 44 22.95 5.90 4.21
N ASP A 45 23.24 6.76 5.18
CA ASP A 45 22.92 8.18 5.14
C ASP A 45 23.76 8.87 4.05
N SER A 46 23.33 10.11 3.68
CA SER A 46 23.98 11.11 2.81
C SER A 46 23.76 10.93 1.29
N THR A 47 23.45 11.94 0.47
CA THR A 47 23.52 13.41 0.59
C THR A 47 22.72 14.08 -0.55
N GLU A 48 22.49 15.40 -0.41
CA GLU A 48 22.32 16.41 -1.48
C GLU A 48 20.96 16.57 -2.19
N ILE A 49 20.14 17.49 -1.67
CA ILE A 49 19.19 18.27 -2.47
C ILE A 49 19.67 19.73 -2.41
N GLU A 50 20.20 20.22 -3.52
CA GLU A 50 20.65 21.60 -3.68
C GLU A 50 19.49 22.59 -3.58
N GLU A 51 19.74 23.66 -2.84
CA GLU A 51 18.92 24.86 -2.75
C GLU A 51 18.93 25.64 -4.07
N SER A 52 17.75 25.92 -4.65
CA SER A 52 17.59 27.05 -5.57
C SER A 52 16.88 28.18 -4.84
N THR A 53 17.67 29.05 -4.23
CA THR A 53 17.28 30.36 -3.72
C THR A 53 16.89 31.28 -4.87
N ASN A 54 15.68 31.84 -4.83
CA ASN A 54 15.37 33.09 -5.52
C ASN A 54 14.57 33.96 -4.57
N ALA A 55 15.21 35.04 -4.14
CA ALA A 55 14.77 35.93 -3.09
C ALA A 55 14.17 37.23 -3.67
N ILE A 56 12.98 37.60 -3.17
CA ILE A 56 12.53 38.95 -2.71
C ILE A 56 12.18 39.99 -3.83
N PRO A 57 11.03 40.71 -3.78
CA PRO A 57 10.81 41.79 -2.80
C PRO A 57 9.52 41.79 -1.98
N ILE A 58 9.74 42.17 -0.72
CA ILE A 58 8.79 42.69 0.26
C ILE A 58 8.39 44.10 -0.16
N PHE A 59 7.09 44.40 -0.32
CA PHE A 59 6.53 45.75 -0.16
C PHE A 59 5.03 45.69 0.16
N GLY A 60 4.61 46.47 1.18
CA GLY A 60 3.29 47.08 1.24
C GLY A 60 2.29 46.51 2.24
N ASP A 61 2.31 47.05 3.46
CA ASP A 61 1.11 47.17 4.29
C ASP A 61 0.02 47.90 3.48
N ASP A 62 -1.20 47.33 3.38
CA ASP A 62 -2.39 48.17 3.29
C ASP A 62 -3.58 47.53 4.01
N LYS A 63 -4.12 48.27 4.97
CA LYS A 63 -5.25 47.90 5.81
C LYS A 63 -6.52 48.23 5.04
N THR A 64 -7.28 47.22 4.61
CA THR A 64 -8.71 47.42 4.32
C THR A 64 -9.59 46.33 4.93
N LYS A 65 -10.41 46.76 5.88
CA LYS A 65 -11.51 46.01 6.48
C LYS A 65 -12.50 45.61 5.38
N GLY A 66 -12.80 44.32 5.25
CA GLY A 66 -13.74 43.82 4.25
C GLY A 66 -14.39 42.48 4.62
N LYS A 67 -15.52 42.57 5.33
CA LYS A 67 -16.66 41.63 5.37
C LYS A 67 -16.35 40.11 5.36
N CYS A 68 -16.63 39.44 6.49
CA CYS A 68 -16.77 37.99 6.57
C CYS A 68 -17.76 37.45 5.53
N GLN A 69 -17.24 36.94 4.42
CA GLN A 69 -18.00 36.12 3.48
C GLN A 69 -18.26 34.73 4.10
N PRO A 70 -19.46 34.15 3.97
CA PRO A 70 -19.70 32.78 4.39
C PRO A 70 -18.81 31.84 3.57
N LYS A 71 -18.04 30.97 4.24
CA LYS A 71 -17.18 29.98 3.58
C LYS A 71 -18.03 29.10 2.67
N LEU A 72 -17.98 29.33 1.36
CA LEU A 72 -18.60 28.48 0.36
C LEU A 72 -18.00 27.07 0.52
N LYS A 73 -18.88 26.08 0.79
CA LYS A 73 -18.47 24.67 0.83
C LYS A 73 -17.88 24.33 -0.54
N LYS A 74 -16.56 24.12 -0.59
CA LYS A 74 -15.88 23.70 -1.82
C LYS A 74 -16.54 22.40 -2.30
N ARG A 75 -17.06 22.40 -3.53
CA ARG A 75 -17.63 21.18 -4.12
C ARG A 75 -16.47 20.19 -4.30
N LYS A 76 -16.60 18.97 -3.78
CA LYS A 76 -15.60 17.90 -3.92
C LYS A 76 -15.18 17.77 -5.38
N THR A 77 -13.90 17.91 -5.62
CA THR A 77 -13.26 17.78 -6.93
C THR A 77 -13.32 16.32 -7.39
N LYS A 78 -13.12 16.06 -8.69
CA LYS A 78 -13.05 14.67 -9.19
C LYS A 78 -11.95 13.85 -8.49
N ALA A 79 -10.84 14.50 -8.16
CA ALA A 79 -9.74 13.90 -7.38
C ALA A 79 -10.17 13.49 -5.96
N ASP A 80 -10.93 14.35 -5.27
CA ASP A 80 -11.41 14.05 -3.91
C ASP A 80 -12.33 12.82 -3.88
N ARG A 81 -13.17 12.66 -4.91
CA ARG A 81 -14.03 11.47 -5.05
C ARG A 81 -13.22 10.21 -5.33
N PHE A 82 -12.13 10.33 -6.08
CA PHE A 82 -11.23 9.20 -6.34
C PHE A 82 -10.48 8.78 -5.08
N LEU A 83 -9.99 9.74 -4.28
CA LEU A 83 -9.36 9.47 -2.99
C LEU A 83 -10.32 8.75 -2.02
N GLU A 84 -11.55 9.26 -1.87
CA GLU A 84 -12.59 8.64 -1.04
C GLU A 84 -12.93 7.21 -1.50
N HIS A 85 -12.94 6.98 -2.81
CA HIS A 85 -13.13 5.63 -3.34
C HIS A 85 -11.96 4.69 -3.00
N MET A 86 -10.72 5.19 -3.08
CA MET A 86 -9.54 4.40 -2.72
C MET A 86 -9.51 4.07 -1.23
N GLU A 87 -9.84 5.04 -0.37
CA GLU A 87 -9.93 4.86 1.08
C GLU A 87 -10.99 3.81 1.45
N SER A 88 -12.18 3.88 0.84
CA SER A 88 -13.23 2.88 1.02
C SER A 88 -12.79 1.47 0.59
N MET A 89 -12.00 1.37 -0.49
CA MET A 89 -11.47 0.10 -0.96
C MET A 89 -10.38 -0.47 -0.05
N SER A 90 -9.54 0.39 0.55
CA SER A 90 -8.55 -0.05 1.55
C SER A 90 -9.22 -0.51 2.85
N GLU A 91 -10.21 0.23 3.33
CA GLU A 91 -10.92 -0.09 4.58
C GLU A 91 -11.60 -1.46 4.49
N LYS A 92 -12.31 -1.74 3.39
CA LYS A 92 -12.92 -3.06 3.15
C LYS A 92 -11.89 -4.19 3.14
N ARG A 93 -10.69 -3.95 2.60
CA ARG A 93 -9.60 -4.94 2.61
C ARG A 93 -9.09 -5.17 4.02
N GLU A 94 -8.96 -4.13 4.82
CA GLU A 94 -8.54 -4.25 6.22
C GLU A 94 -9.58 -4.98 7.06
N ASP A 95 -10.86 -4.63 6.92
CA ASP A 95 -11.96 -5.26 7.65
C ASP A 95 -12.07 -6.76 7.36
N SER A 96 -11.80 -7.19 6.13
CA SER A 96 -11.76 -8.62 5.79
C SER A 96 -10.62 -9.39 6.48
N LYS A 97 -9.56 -8.69 6.91
CA LYS A 97 -8.39 -9.27 7.58
C LYS A 97 -8.50 -9.25 9.11
N LYS A 98 -9.20 -8.27 9.68
CA LYS A 98 -9.43 -8.11 11.12
C LYS A 98 -9.92 -9.39 11.82
N PRO A 99 -10.97 -10.11 11.36
CA PRO A 99 -11.49 -11.27 12.11
C PRO A 99 -10.45 -12.39 12.23
N ARG A 100 -9.69 -12.67 11.16
CA ARG A 100 -8.63 -13.68 11.19
C ARG A 100 -7.51 -13.29 12.14
N HIS A 101 -7.16 -12.01 12.17
CA HIS A 101 -6.15 -11.50 13.08
C HIS A 101 -6.62 -11.61 14.53
N ASP A 102 -7.86 -11.24 14.81
CA ASP A 102 -8.45 -11.28 16.15
C ASP A 102 -8.55 -12.73 16.68
N GLU A 103 -8.95 -13.67 15.83
CA GLU A 103 -8.96 -15.10 16.16
C GLU A 103 -7.56 -15.62 16.50
N MET A 104 -6.55 -15.24 15.70
CA MET A 104 -5.16 -15.61 15.94
C MET A 104 -4.65 -15.04 17.28
N ILE A 105 -4.92 -13.77 17.56
CA ILE A 105 -4.56 -13.13 18.83
C ILE A 105 -5.27 -13.80 20.01
N ALA A 106 -6.55 -14.16 19.85
CA ALA A 106 -7.31 -14.87 20.88
C ALA A 106 -6.72 -16.26 21.17
N MET A 107 -6.28 -16.99 20.14
CA MET A 107 -5.59 -18.28 20.29
C MET A 107 -4.24 -18.12 21.01
N GLN A 108 -3.43 -17.14 20.62
CA GLN A 108 -2.16 -16.85 21.29
C GLN A 108 -2.37 -16.53 22.78
N ARG A 109 -3.35 -15.68 23.10
CA ARG A 109 -3.69 -15.35 24.50
C ARG A 109 -4.09 -16.59 25.31
N LYS A 110 -4.88 -17.50 24.72
CA LYS A 110 -5.25 -18.77 25.37
C LYS A 110 -4.02 -19.63 25.65
N THR A 111 -3.13 -19.78 24.67
CA THR A 111 -1.89 -20.55 24.82
C THR A 111 -1.00 -19.98 25.91
N THR A 112 -0.77 -18.66 25.90
CA THR A 112 0.03 -17.98 26.93
C THR A 112 -0.56 -18.19 28.33
N LYS A 113 -1.90 -18.14 28.47
CA LYS A 113 -2.58 -18.39 29.75
C LYS A 113 -2.35 -19.82 30.25
N ILE A 114 -2.49 -20.81 29.37
CA ILE A 114 -2.25 -22.22 29.73
C ILE A 114 -0.80 -22.42 30.14
N PHE A 115 0.14 -21.82 29.39
CA PHE A 115 1.56 -21.90 29.69
C PHE A 115 1.90 -21.28 31.04
N ALA A 116 1.39 -20.08 31.34
CA ALA A 116 1.56 -19.42 32.64
C ALA A 116 1.06 -20.33 33.78
N GLN A 117 -0.16 -20.88 33.66
CA GLN A 117 -0.70 -21.80 34.67
C GLN A 117 0.14 -23.06 34.87
N LYS A 118 0.77 -23.58 33.81
CA LYS A 118 1.67 -24.73 33.91
C LYS A 118 2.98 -24.35 34.60
N MET A 119 3.53 -23.18 34.30
CA MET A 119 4.73 -22.66 34.95
C MET A 119 4.51 -22.38 36.43
N ASP A 120 3.38 -21.76 36.82
CA ASP A 120 3.03 -21.53 38.22
C ASP A 120 2.96 -22.86 39.01
N LYS A 121 2.40 -23.91 38.39
CA LYS A 121 2.36 -25.25 38.99
C LYS A 121 3.72 -25.90 39.15
N LEU A 122 4.70 -25.56 38.30
CA LEU A 122 6.07 -26.06 38.42
C LEU A 122 6.81 -25.31 39.53
N ILE A 123 6.65 -23.99 39.59
CA ILE A 123 7.23 -23.15 40.64
C ILE A 123 6.70 -23.57 42.01
N ASN A 124 5.39 -23.80 42.15
CA ASN A 124 4.79 -24.23 43.42
C ASN A 124 5.18 -25.66 43.85
N LYS A 125 5.88 -26.42 43.00
CA LYS A 125 6.39 -27.77 43.31
C LYS A 125 7.87 -27.78 43.68
N LEU A 126 8.58 -26.69 43.41
CA LEU A 126 9.92 -26.42 43.94
C LEU A 126 9.80 -25.90 45.37
#